data_AF-A0A5C2SG32-F1
#
_entry.id   AF-A0A5C2SG32-F1
#
_cell.length_a   1.000
_cell.length_b   1.000
_cell.length_c   1.000
_cell.angle_alpha   90.00
_cell.angle_beta   90.00
_cell.angle_gamma   90.00
#
_symmetry.space_group_name_H-M   'P 1'
#
loop_
_entity.id
_entity.type
_entity.pdbx_description
1 polymer ?
#
loop_
_entity_poly.entity_id
_entity_poly.type
_entity_poly.pdbx_seq_one_letter_code
_entity_poly.pdbx_strand_id
1 'polypeptide(L)'
;MFSTGQRISLITSERTLTFTIDEPFMPFTKSVVLLRRGTLSCRMIPLTVGPSSPNEPPPPCHPTYEEDNQLYEDEPDDPQAQAQRSALWEAHFRRLSTECFESEKMAYEHRVLQGTAISRLLLTGAMIPPDERAIQPPAIVLEYVPDAVSLRDDADLYTTLAQVIDSFSTYSVCHTEIHRNNILFTPREHPNRAFAIEFGCAAVREDEDDGSWETTRVFWNDGRRFRRLLQEKGIAIEVKEELPVA
;
A
#
# COMPACT_ATOMS: atom_id res chain seq x y z
N MET A 1 10.45 -1.96 -15.68
CA MET A 1 9.90 -3.20 -15.12
C MET A 1 11.04 -3.96 -14.45
N PHE A 2 10.81 -4.49 -13.25
CA PHE A 2 11.84 -5.24 -12.56
C PHE A 2 11.74 -6.74 -12.84
N SER A 3 12.86 -7.44 -12.85
CA SER A 3 12.93 -8.86 -13.21
C SER A 3 13.61 -9.70 -12.14
N THR A 4 13.22 -10.97 -12.00
CA THR A 4 13.97 -11.95 -11.18
C THR A 4 15.46 -11.93 -11.56
N GLY A 5 16.32 -11.95 -10.54
CA GLY A 5 17.77 -11.86 -10.65
C GLY A 5 18.32 -10.43 -10.80
N GLN A 6 17.48 -9.43 -11.07
CA GLN A 6 17.94 -8.05 -11.17
C GLN A 6 18.50 -7.56 -9.82
N ARG A 7 19.55 -6.74 -9.88
CA ARG A 7 20.09 -6.06 -8.69
C ARG A 7 19.57 -4.63 -8.65
N ILE A 8 19.15 -4.18 -7.47
CA ILE A 8 18.86 -2.77 -7.21
C ILE A 8 19.71 -2.28 -6.06
N SER A 9 19.94 -0.99 -6.02
CA SER A 9 20.60 -0.34 -4.89
C SER A 9 19.65 0.65 -4.25
N LEU A 10 19.67 0.69 -2.92
CA LEU A 10 18.92 1.62 -2.10
C LEU A 10 19.90 2.44 -1.27
N ILE A 11 19.78 3.76 -1.34
CA ILE A 11 20.51 4.68 -0.46
C ILE A 11 19.64 4.90 0.78
N THR A 12 20.17 4.57 1.95
CA THR A 12 19.58 4.93 3.24
C THR A 12 20.34 6.10 3.87
N SER A 13 19.89 6.59 5.02
CA SER A 13 20.61 7.61 5.80
C SER A 13 22.03 7.19 6.22
N GLU A 14 22.31 5.89 6.28
CA GLU A 14 23.56 5.35 6.82
C GLU A 14 24.46 4.72 5.75
N ARG A 15 23.89 4.13 4.70
CA ARG A 15 24.63 3.30 3.74
C ARG A 15 23.86 3.05 2.46
N THR A 16 24.58 2.54 1.46
CA THR A 16 23.97 1.92 0.27
C THR A 16 23.80 0.42 0.49
N LEU A 17 22.61 -0.10 0.21
CA LEU A 17 22.28 -1.52 0.27
C LEU A 17 21.94 -2.03 -1.13
N THR A 18 22.51 -3.14 -1.54
CA THR A 18 22.15 -3.80 -2.81
C THR A 18 21.31 -5.03 -2.55
N PHE A 19 20.16 -5.10 -3.21
CA PHE A 19 19.22 -6.21 -3.15
C PHE A 19 19.19 -6.93 -4.49
N THR A 20 18.91 -8.24 -4.47
CA THR A 20 18.68 -9.04 -5.68
C THR A 20 17.24 -9.51 -5.67
N ILE A 21 16.53 -9.36 -6.79
CA ILE A 21 15.12 -9.78 -6.90
C ILE A 21 15.03 -11.28 -6.97
N ASP A 22 14.37 -11.88 -6.01
CA ASP A 22 13.99 -13.30 -6.09
C ASP A 22 12.78 -13.47 -7.03
N GLU A 23 11.70 -12.71 -6.79
CA GLU A 23 10.46 -12.78 -7.55
C GLU A 23 9.72 -11.45 -7.46
N PRO A 24 9.22 -10.88 -8.58
CA PRO A 24 8.34 -9.72 -8.55
C PRO A 24 6.97 -10.10 -7.97
N PHE A 25 6.44 -9.27 -7.08
CA PHE A 25 5.09 -9.41 -6.56
C PHE A 25 4.21 -8.28 -7.11
N MET A 26 2.92 -8.55 -7.26
CA MET A 26 1.87 -7.57 -7.52
C MET A 26 0.84 -7.84 -6.42
N PRO A 27 0.43 -6.82 -5.64
CA PRO A 27 -0.33 -5.73 -6.23
C PRO A 27 0.10 -4.29 -5.88
N PHE A 28 1.28 -4.04 -5.27
CA PHE A 28 1.64 -2.68 -4.85
C PHE A 28 1.60 -1.66 -5.99
N THR A 29 0.63 -0.75 -5.91
CA THR A 29 0.28 0.14 -7.03
C THR A 29 1.00 1.49 -6.99
N LYS A 30 1.42 1.99 -5.81
CA LYS A 30 1.81 3.41 -5.65
C LYS A 30 3.17 3.70 -4.96
N SER A 31 3.67 2.85 -4.06
CA SER A 31 5.00 3.00 -3.44
C SER A 31 5.93 1.78 -3.61
N VAL A 32 7.24 2.01 -3.72
CA VAL A 32 8.21 0.91 -3.92
C VAL A 32 8.39 0.16 -2.60
N VAL A 33 7.89 -1.08 -2.53
CA VAL A 33 8.00 -1.92 -1.34
C VAL A 33 8.95 -3.10 -1.57
N LEU A 34 9.91 -3.35 -0.67
CA LEU A 34 10.83 -4.50 -0.76
C LEU A 34 10.57 -5.45 0.41
N LEU A 35 10.51 -6.77 0.20
CA LEU A 35 10.29 -7.75 1.27
C LEU A 35 11.55 -8.54 1.60
N ARG A 36 12.18 -8.32 2.75
CA ARG A 36 13.45 -8.98 3.05
C ARG A 36 13.31 -10.36 3.68
N ARG A 37 13.91 -11.41 3.09
CA ARG A 37 14.10 -12.72 3.73
C ARG A 37 15.34 -12.67 4.65
N GLY A 38 15.36 -13.46 5.73
CA GLY A 38 16.35 -13.39 6.82
C GLY A 38 17.81 -13.81 6.49
N THR A 39 18.17 -13.96 5.23
CA THR A 39 19.56 -14.04 4.74
C THR A 39 19.74 -12.92 3.70
N LEU A 40 20.94 -12.51 3.30
CA LEU A 40 21.15 -11.32 2.43
C LEU A 40 20.44 -11.35 1.04
N SER A 41 19.57 -12.32 0.78
CA SER A 41 18.58 -12.36 -0.29
C SER A 41 17.28 -11.67 0.17
N CYS A 42 16.96 -10.52 -0.44
CA CYS A 42 15.64 -9.88 -0.29
C CYS A 42 14.70 -10.37 -1.40
N ARG A 43 13.45 -10.65 -1.06
CA ARG A 43 12.37 -10.65 -2.04
C ARG A 43 12.06 -9.19 -2.37
N MET A 44 11.77 -8.87 -3.62
CA MET A 44 11.48 -7.48 -3.99
C MET A 44 10.14 -7.38 -4.67
N ILE A 45 9.47 -6.26 -4.43
CA ILE A 45 8.17 -6.03 -5.00
C ILE A 45 8.20 -4.75 -5.83
N PRO A 46 8.20 -4.88 -7.16
CA PRO A 46 8.20 -3.72 -8.01
C PRO A 46 6.82 -3.11 -8.17
N LEU A 47 6.77 -1.78 -8.18
CA LEU A 47 5.68 -1.04 -8.77
C LEU A 47 5.54 -1.38 -10.24
N THR A 48 4.32 -1.74 -10.64
CA THR A 48 3.86 -1.53 -12.01
C THR A 48 2.68 -0.56 -11.95
N VAL A 49 2.91 0.69 -12.36
CA VAL A 49 1.80 1.58 -12.70
C VAL A 49 1.39 1.25 -14.13
N GLY A 50 0.52 0.25 -14.26
CA GLY A 50 -0.35 0.16 -15.43
C GLY A 50 -1.55 1.08 -15.20
N PRO A 51 -2.18 1.62 -16.25
CA PRO A 51 -3.45 2.30 -16.07
C PRO A 51 -4.39 1.36 -15.31
N SER A 52 -5.00 1.87 -14.23
CA SER A 52 -6.18 1.28 -13.61
C SER A 52 -7.16 0.91 -14.72
N SER A 53 -7.93 -0.16 -14.55
CA SER A 53 -9.02 -0.51 -15.46
C SER A 53 -9.75 0.77 -15.89
N PRO A 54 -9.96 1.03 -17.20
CA PRO A 54 -10.43 2.33 -17.71
C PRO A 54 -11.83 2.74 -17.20
N ASN A 55 -12.46 1.91 -16.38
CA ASN A 55 -13.84 2.06 -15.91
C ASN A 55 -13.97 2.29 -14.39
N GLU A 56 -12.88 2.36 -13.62
CA GLU A 56 -12.96 2.59 -12.18
C GLU A 56 -12.43 3.99 -11.83
N PRO A 57 -13.28 4.92 -11.37
CA PRO A 57 -12.83 6.25 -10.98
C PRO A 57 -11.86 6.10 -9.79
N PRO A 58 -10.73 6.83 -9.80
CA PRO A 58 -9.79 6.77 -8.70
C PRO A 58 -10.49 7.14 -7.37
N PRO A 59 -10.12 6.51 -6.24
CA PRO A 59 -10.59 6.97 -4.95
C PRO A 59 -10.20 8.44 -4.77
N PRO A 60 -11.02 9.25 -4.07
CA PRO A 60 -10.74 10.66 -3.86
C PRO A 60 -9.53 10.81 -2.92
N CYS A 61 -8.33 10.67 -3.44
CA CYS A 61 -7.15 11.37 -2.92
C CYS A 61 -7.31 12.79 -3.44
N HIS A 62 -7.68 13.74 -2.58
CA HIS A 62 -7.98 15.12 -2.95
C HIS A 62 -7.00 15.70 -3.98
N PRO A 63 -7.43 15.94 -5.23
CA PRO A 63 -6.75 16.88 -6.10
C PRO A 63 -7.60 18.15 -6.11
N THR A 64 -7.08 19.22 -5.56
CA THR A 64 -7.16 20.47 -6.33
C THR A 64 -6.35 20.28 -7.61
N TYR A 65 -6.45 21.18 -8.58
CA TYR A 65 -5.55 21.39 -9.73
C TYR A 65 -6.07 20.92 -11.10
N GLU A 66 -6.21 21.92 -11.96
CA GLU A 66 -6.60 21.91 -13.38
C GLU A 66 -5.64 21.10 -14.27
N GLU A 67 -4.49 20.66 -13.72
CA GLU A 67 -3.41 19.94 -14.42
C GLU A 67 -3.76 18.48 -14.73
N ASP A 68 -4.59 17.83 -13.91
CA ASP A 68 -4.95 16.42 -14.13
C ASP A 68 -5.75 16.23 -15.43
N ASN A 69 -6.50 17.25 -15.88
CA ASN A 69 -7.25 17.19 -17.14
C ASN A 69 -6.33 16.99 -18.36
N GLN A 70 -5.12 17.56 -18.35
CA GLN A 70 -4.16 17.45 -19.47
C GLN A 70 -3.56 16.04 -19.58
N LEU A 71 -3.47 15.29 -18.48
CA LEU A 71 -2.92 13.93 -18.48
C LEU A 71 -3.80 12.93 -19.22
N TYR A 72 -5.11 13.14 -19.20
CA TYR A 72 -6.12 12.24 -19.77
C TYR A 72 -6.60 12.66 -21.16
N GLU A 73 -6.00 13.68 -21.77
CA GLU A 73 -6.26 14.03 -23.18
C GLU A 73 -5.82 12.89 -24.13
N ASP A 74 -6.25 12.94 -25.40
CA ASP A 74 -5.83 11.93 -26.39
C ASP A 74 -4.32 11.99 -26.67
N GLU A 75 -3.72 10.87 -27.08
CA GLU A 75 -2.29 10.81 -27.39
C GLU A 75 -1.97 11.74 -28.57
N PRO A 76 -1.07 12.72 -28.41
CA PRO A 76 -0.77 13.64 -29.49
C PRO A 76 0.04 12.93 -30.59
N ASP A 77 -0.22 13.28 -31.85
CA ASP A 77 0.53 12.75 -33.00
C ASP A 77 1.94 13.37 -33.13
N ASP A 78 2.13 14.57 -32.59
CA ASP A 78 3.39 15.31 -32.69
C ASP A 78 4.42 14.82 -31.65
N PRO A 79 5.67 14.48 -32.07
CA PRO A 79 6.69 13.99 -31.15
C PRO A 79 7.05 14.93 -29.99
N GLN A 80 6.98 16.26 -30.21
CA GLN A 80 7.28 17.22 -29.15
C GLN A 80 6.16 17.25 -28.11
N ALA A 81 4.90 17.20 -28.55
CA ALA A 81 3.75 17.06 -27.66
C ALA A 81 3.76 15.73 -26.90
N GLN A 82 4.18 14.62 -27.53
CA GLN A 82 4.37 13.33 -26.86
C GLN A 82 5.42 13.41 -25.75
N ALA A 83 6.55 14.07 -26.02
CA ALA A 83 7.62 14.27 -25.04
C ALA A 83 7.14 15.14 -23.86
N GLN A 84 6.39 16.22 -24.13
CA GLN A 84 5.80 17.07 -23.10
C GLN A 84 4.81 16.28 -22.23
N ARG A 85 3.90 15.52 -22.85
CA ARG A 85 2.96 14.67 -22.12
C ARG A 85 3.67 13.60 -21.29
N SER A 86 4.73 13.00 -21.81
CA SER A 86 5.55 12.03 -21.07
C SER A 86 6.18 12.66 -19.82
N ALA A 87 6.69 13.89 -19.94
CA ALA A 87 7.23 14.63 -18.80
C ALA A 87 6.16 14.99 -17.76
N LEU A 88 4.94 15.35 -18.19
CA LEU A 88 3.80 15.57 -17.29
C LEU A 88 3.42 14.30 -16.53
N TRP A 89 3.35 13.16 -17.20
CA TRP A 89 3.11 11.86 -16.56
C TRP A 89 4.21 11.51 -15.55
N GLU A 90 5.48 11.72 -15.91
CA GLU A 90 6.60 11.48 -15.00
C GLU A 90 6.51 12.37 -13.74
N ALA A 91 6.17 13.65 -13.90
CA ALA A 91 5.96 14.57 -12.78
C ALA A 91 4.78 14.16 -11.91
N HIS A 92 3.64 13.78 -12.51
CA HIS A 92 2.47 13.29 -11.80
C HIS A 92 2.79 12.02 -11.00
N PHE A 93 3.42 11.01 -11.61
CA PHE A 93 3.78 9.78 -10.91
C PHE A 93 4.81 10.01 -9.81
N ARG A 94 5.74 10.95 -10.00
CA ARG A 94 6.67 11.35 -8.94
C ARG A 94 5.92 11.90 -7.73
N ARG A 95 4.98 12.82 -7.95
CA ARG A 95 4.15 13.42 -6.89
C ARG A 95 3.37 12.33 -6.17
N LEU A 96 2.58 11.56 -6.92
CA LEU A 96 1.74 10.48 -6.37
C LEU A 96 2.58 9.45 -5.60
N SER A 97 3.71 9.01 -6.15
CA SER A 97 4.58 8.04 -5.47
C SER A 97 5.20 8.59 -4.19
N THR A 98 5.48 9.89 -4.13
CA THR A 98 6.00 10.55 -2.93
C THR A 98 4.92 10.62 -1.84
N GLU A 99 3.71 11.10 -2.19
CA GLU A 99 2.58 11.17 -1.26
C GLU A 99 2.23 9.78 -0.71
N CYS A 100 2.13 8.78 -1.59
CA CYS A 100 1.83 7.42 -1.17
C CYS A 100 2.94 6.81 -0.31
N PHE A 101 4.20 7.11 -0.60
CA PHE A 101 5.31 6.70 0.25
C PHE A 101 5.22 7.31 1.65
N GLU A 102 4.88 8.59 1.76
CA GLU A 102 4.76 9.28 3.06
C GLU A 102 3.63 8.67 3.90
N SER A 103 2.43 8.54 3.33
CA SER A 103 1.29 7.89 3.98
C SER A 103 1.61 6.45 4.41
N GLU A 104 2.20 5.66 3.52
CA GLU A 104 2.52 4.26 3.79
C GLU A 104 3.60 4.13 4.87
N LYS A 105 4.66 4.94 4.79
CA LYS A 105 5.71 5.00 5.80
C LYS A 105 5.13 5.32 7.16
N MET A 106 4.28 6.35 7.25
CA MET A 106 3.67 6.75 8.52
C MET A 106 2.80 5.63 9.10
N ALA A 107 1.98 4.97 8.28
CA ALA A 107 1.18 3.83 8.72
C ALA A 107 2.07 2.70 9.27
N TYR A 108 3.16 2.38 8.56
CA TYR A 108 4.10 1.36 9.02
C TYR A 108 4.90 1.78 10.25
N GLU A 109 5.18 3.07 10.50
CA GLU A 109 5.89 3.53 11.70
C GLU A 109 5.08 3.33 13.01
N HIS A 110 3.80 2.98 12.92
CA HIS A 110 2.96 2.60 14.06
C HIS A 110 3.34 1.22 14.63
N ARG A 111 4.34 1.20 15.52
CA ARG A 111 4.99 -0.01 16.06
C ARG A 111 4.05 -1.03 16.69
N VAL A 112 2.90 -0.60 17.23
CA VAL A 112 1.94 -1.50 17.90
C VAL A 112 1.29 -2.49 16.93
N LEU A 113 1.16 -2.12 15.66
CA LEU A 113 0.57 -2.96 14.61
C LEU A 113 1.59 -3.92 13.99
N GLN A 114 2.88 -3.60 14.08
CA GLN A 114 3.94 -4.32 13.37
C GLN A 114 4.15 -5.75 13.89
N GLY A 115 4.27 -6.70 12.96
CA GLY A 115 4.51 -8.11 13.27
C GLY A 115 3.27 -8.89 13.69
N THR A 116 2.13 -8.21 13.82
CA THR A 116 0.81 -8.81 14.08
C THR A 116 -0.12 -8.47 12.92
N ALA A 117 -0.67 -7.27 12.92
CA ALA A 117 -1.68 -6.75 12.00
C ALA A 117 -1.08 -6.23 10.68
N ILE A 118 0.17 -5.78 10.70
CA ILE A 118 0.92 -5.36 9.51
C ILE A 118 2.32 -5.96 9.53
N SER A 119 2.99 -6.01 8.38
CA SER A 119 4.40 -6.40 8.28
C SER A 119 5.30 -5.43 9.05
N ARG A 120 6.40 -5.93 9.63
CA ARG A 120 7.43 -5.07 10.25
C ARG A 120 8.12 -4.19 9.21
N LEU A 121 8.29 -2.92 9.54
CA LEU A 121 9.14 -1.99 8.80
C LEU A 121 10.60 -2.25 9.17
N LEU A 122 11.43 -2.59 8.19
CA LEU A 122 12.84 -2.88 8.40
C LEU A 122 13.73 -1.67 8.12
N LEU A 123 13.45 -0.94 7.04
CA LEU A 123 14.13 0.32 6.70
C LEU A 123 13.37 1.08 5.61
N THR A 124 13.75 2.34 5.41
CA THR A 124 13.33 3.17 4.27
C THR A 124 14.58 3.71 3.55
N GLY A 125 14.42 4.14 2.31
CA GLY A 125 15.50 4.76 1.54
C GLY A 125 15.05 5.27 0.18
N ALA A 126 16.00 5.68 -0.66
CA ALA A 126 15.76 6.07 -2.04
C ALA A 126 16.40 5.07 -3.00
N MET A 127 15.63 4.59 -3.97
CA MET A 127 16.11 3.65 -4.97
C MET A 127 17.01 4.36 -5.99
N ILE A 128 18.18 3.78 -6.24
CA ILE A 128 19.07 4.20 -7.33
C ILE A 128 18.55 3.56 -8.63
N PRO A 129 18.02 4.33 -9.59
CA PRO A 129 17.60 3.77 -10.86
C PRO A 129 18.81 3.17 -11.61
N PRO A 130 18.60 2.08 -12.38
CA PRO A 130 19.66 1.49 -13.19
C PRO A 130 19.95 2.29 -14.47
N ASP A 131 19.10 3.27 -14.80
CA ASP A 131 19.16 4.14 -15.97
C ASP A 131 19.40 5.62 -15.55
N GLU A 132 19.50 6.51 -16.55
CA GLU A 132 19.80 7.95 -16.36
C GLU A 132 18.59 8.77 -15.87
N ARG A 133 17.59 8.14 -15.24
CA ARG A 133 16.42 8.86 -14.73
C ARG A 133 16.84 9.87 -13.66
N ALA A 134 16.26 11.06 -13.74
CA ALA A 134 16.52 12.15 -12.79
C ALA A 134 15.89 11.92 -11.41
N ILE A 135 14.99 10.95 -11.29
CA ILE A 135 14.21 10.71 -10.08
C ILE A 135 14.71 9.44 -9.40
N GLN A 136 14.91 9.52 -8.09
CA GLN A 136 15.17 8.38 -7.22
C GLN A 136 13.90 8.10 -6.40
N PRO A 137 13.07 7.11 -6.77
CA PRO A 137 11.83 6.83 -6.07
C PRO A 137 12.11 6.44 -4.62
N PRO A 138 11.34 6.96 -3.65
CA PRO A 138 11.45 6.50 -2.28
C PRO A 138 10.95 5.05 -2.17
N ALA A 139 11.50 4.30 -1.23
CA ALA A 139 11.18 2.89 -1.03
C ALA A 139 11.12 2.51 0.45
N ILE A 140 10.21 1.59 0.73
CA ILE A 140 9.97 0.98 2.03
C ILE A 140 10.42 -0.47 1.97
N VAL A 141 11.10 -0.96 3.01
CA VAL A 141 11.51 -2.36 3.09
C VAL A 141 10.84 -2.98 4.30
N LEU A 142 10.04 -4.00 4.05
CA LEU A 142 9.26 -4.72 5.05
C LEU A 142 9.81 -6.14 5.29
N GLU A 143 9.36 -6.75 6.38
CA GLU A 143 9.60 -8.17 6.62
C GLU A 143 8.99 -9.03 5.50
N TYR A 144 9.76 -10.00 5.04
CA TYR A 144 9.20 -11.07 4.23
C TYR A 144 8.46 -12.07 5.12
N VAL A 145 7.16 -12.24 4.88
CA VAL A 145 6.34 -13.24 5.55
C VAL A 145 6.25 -14.48 4.66
N PRO A 146 6.90 -15.60 5.04
CA PRO A 146 6.89 -16.82 4.23
C PRO A 146 5.48 -17.42 4.17
N ASP A 147 5.15 -18.06 3.05
CA ASP A 147 3.89 -18.77 2.83
C ASP A 147 2.63 -17.91 2.96
N ALA A 148 2.76 -16.59 2.92
CA ALA A 148 1.63 -15.67 2.88
C ALA A 148 0.83 -15.85 1.58
N VAL A 149 -0.50 -15.87 1.71
CA VAL A 149 -1.46 -15.97 0.59
C VAL A 149 -2.58 -14.96 0.76
N SER A 150 -3.10 -14.43 -0.35
CA SER A 150 -4.27 -13.56 -0.33
C SER A 150 -5.54 -14.28 0.16
N LEU A 151 -6.55 -13.50 0.50
CA LEU A 151 -7.85 -13.91 1.03
C LEU A 151 -8.38 -15.26 0.50
N ARG A 152 -8.53 -16.22 1.41
CA ARG A 152 -9.18 -17.54 1.19
C ARG A 152 -10.53 -17.60 1.89
N ASP A 153 -11.40 -18.50 1.44
CA ASP A 153 -12.74 -18.69 2.00
C ASP A 153 -12.72 -19.48 3.32
N ASP A 154 -12.09 -18.93 4.35
CA ASP A 154 -12.02 -19.48 5.71
C ASP A 154 -12.69 -18.53 6.72
N ALA A 155 -13.84 -18.97 7.25
CA ALA A 155 -14.73 -18.15 8.06
C ALA A 155 -14.10 -17.62 9.36
N ASP A 156 -13.32 -18.45 10.05
CA ASP A 156 -12.79 -18.13 11.38
C ASP A 156 -11.76 -17.00 11.32
N LEU A 157 -10.97 -16.98 10.25
CA LEU A 157 -9.93 -15.97 10.02
C LEU A 157 -10.51 -14.59 9.72
N TYR A 158 -11.72 -14.51 9.18
CA TYR A 158 -12.35 -13.22 8.91
C TYR A 158 -12.77 -12.48 10.18
N THR A 159 -13.11 -13.20 11.25
CA THR A 159 -13.44 -12.56 12.54
C THR A 159 -12.21 -11.91 13.14
N THR A 160 -11.07 -12.61 13.18
CA THR A 160 -9.80 -12.04 13.63
C THR A 160 -9.37 -10.87 12.76
N LEU A 161 -9.56 -10.96 11.45
CA LEU A 161 -9.22 -9.89 10.52
C LEU A 161 -10.12 -8.66 10.68
N ALA A 162 -11.42 -8.84 10.92
CA ALA A 162 -12.33 -7.72 11.21
C ALA A 162 -11.85 -6.96 12.45
N GLN A 163 -11.48 -7.67 13.51
CA GLN A 163 -10.92 -7.07 14.72
C GLN A 163 -9.60 -6.32 14.44
N VAL A 164 -8.72 -6.89 13.61
CA VAL A 164 -7.48 -6.23 13.20
C VAL A 164 -7.78 -4.93 12.45
N ILE A 165 -8.69 -4.96 11.48
CA ILE A 165 -9.05 -3.78 10.67
C ILE A 165 -9.73 -2.71 11.53
N ASP A 166 -10.65 -3.09 12.41
CA ASP A 166 -11.30 -2.15 13.32
C ASP A 166 -10.28 -1.45 14.23
N SER A 167 -9.25 -2.19 14.67
CA SER A 167 -8.20 -1.65 15.56
C SER A 167 -7.35 -0.56 14.92
N PHE A 168 -7.24 -0.48 13.58
CA PHE A 168 -6.43 0.56 12.93
C PHE A 168 -6.83 1.97 13.38
N SER A 169 -8.14 2.20 13.50
CA SER A 169 -8.66 3.50 13.91
C SER A 169 -8.30 3.89 15.35
N THR A 170 -8.18 2.90 16.25
CA THR A 170 -7.68 3.09 17.62
C THR A 170 -6.22 3.55 17.64
N TYR A 171 -5.46 3.19 16.60
CA TYR A 171 -4.07 3.58 16.42
C TYR A 171 -3.89 4.72 15.45
N SER A 172 -4.93 5.55 15.23
CA SER A 172 -4.84 6.73 14.37
C SER A 172 -4.49 6.43 12.91
N VAL A 173 -4.85 5.24 12.41
CA VAL A 173 -4.62 4.81 11.02
C VAL A 173 -5.94 4.39 10.39
N CYS A 174 -6.18 4.79 9.14
CA CYS A 174 -7.14 4.16 8.24
C CYS A 174 -6.36 3.65 7.02
N HIS A 175 -6.59 2.40 6.62
CA HIS A 175 -5.99 1.81 5.43
C HIS A 175 -6.58 2.37 4.13
N THR A 176 -7.88 2.71 4.11
CA THR A 176 -8.66 3.30 2.99
C THR A 176 -8.87 2.42 1.75
N GLU A 177 -7.93 1.54 1.43
CA GLU A 177 -7.95 0.59 0.29
C GLU A 177 -8.04 -0.89 0.73
N ILE A 178 -8.90 -1.19 1.70
CA ILE A 178 -9.15 -2.58 2.11
C ILE A 178 -9.87 -3.36 1.01
N HIS A 179 -9.18 -4.33 0.42
CA HIS A 179 -9.75 -5.32 -0.49
C HIS A 179 -8.97 -6.64 -0.46
N ARG A 180 -9.51 -7.70 -1.09
CA ARG A 180 -8.99 -9.08 -1.01
C ARG A 180 -7.50 -9.25 -1.35
N ASN A 181 -6.95 -8.39 -2.22
CA ASN A 181 -5.53 -8.47 -2.61
C ASN A 181 -4.58 -7.85 -1.58
N ASN A 182 -5.09 -7.00 -0.67
CA ASN A 182 -4.31 -6.27 0.34
C ASN A 182 -4.34 -6.94 1.71
N ILE A 183 -4.94 -8.12 1.77
CA ILE A 183 -5.10 -8.91 2.98
C ILE A 183 -4.42 -10.25 2.74
N LEU A 184 -3.46 -10.57 3.60
CA LEU A 184 -2.68 -11.79 3.53
C LEU A 184 -2.87 -12.65 4.77
N PHE A 185 -2.80 -13.96 4.57
CA PHE A 185 -2.92 -14.98 5.59
C PHE A 185 -1.66 -15.84 5.58
N THR A 186 -1.17 -16.19 6.77
CA THR A 186 0.02 -17.02 6.93
C THR A 186 -0.09 -17.93 8.15
N PRO A 187 0.54 -19.12 8.15
CA PRO A 187 1.09 -19.82 6.97
C PRO A 187 -0.01 -20.33 6.02
N ARG A 188 0.33 -20.62 4.77
CA ARG A 188 -0.62 -21.01 3.70
C ARG A 188 -1.57 -22.15 4.07
N GLU A 189 -1.07 -23.20 4.72
CA GLU A 189 -1.83 -24.45 4.93
C GLU A 189 -2.76 -24.36 6.14
N HIS A 190 -2.29 -23.71 7.21
CA HIS A 190 -3.03 -23.53 8.45
C HIS A 190 -2.86 -22.09 8.93
N PRO A 191 -3.53 -21.13 8.27
CA PRO A 191 -3.27 -19.74 8.59
C PRO A 191 -3.71 -19.45 10.03
N ASN A 192 -2.85 -18.76 10.75
CA ASN A 192 -3.09 -18.35 12.14
C ASN A 192 -2.81 -16.87 12.36
N ARG A 193 -2.42 -16.16 11.29
CA ARG A 193 -2.21 -14.72 11.25
C ARG A 193 -2.83 -14.17 9.97
N ALA A 194 -3.64 -13.14 10.13
CA ALA A 194 -4.11 -12.27 9.06
C ALA A 194 -3.46 -10.90 9.22
N PHE A 195 -3.02 -10.29 8.12
CA PHE A 195 -2.40 -8.97 8.14
C PHE A 195 -2.68 -8.20 6.86
N ALA A 196 -2.68 -6.87 6.96
CA ALA A 196 -2.86 -5.97 5.84
C ALA A 196 -1.51 -5.48 5.27
N ILE A 197 -1.52 -5.17 3.98
CA ILE A 197 -0.40 -4.60 3.22
C ILE A 197 -0.91 -3.47 2.32
N GLU A 198 0.00 -2.70 1.73
CA GLU A 198 -0.32 -1.65 0.76
C GLU A 198 -1.08 -0.47 1.41
N PHE A 199 -0.37 0.24 2.28
CA PHE A 199 -0.87 1.45 2.95
C PHE A 199 -0.58 2.72 2.14
N GLY A 200 -0.40 2.60 0.82
CA GLY A 200 -0.09 3.70 -0.09
C GLY A 200 -1.15 4.81 -0.10
N CYS A 201 -2.37 4.53 0.32
CA CYS A 201 -3.43 5.53 0.47
C CYS A 201 -3.92 5.67 1.92
N ALA A 202 -3.12 5.24 2.89
CA ALA A 202 -3.52 5.32 4.27
C ALA A 202 -3.74 6.77 4.72
N ALA A 203 -4.82 7.00 5.47
CA ALA A 203 -4.99 8.22 6.23
C ALA A 203 -4.41 7.99 7.62
N VAL A 204 -3.48 8.84 8.03
CA VAL A 204 -2.81 8.74 9.34
C VAL A 204 -3.01 10.06 10.06
N ARG A 205 -3.49 10.00 11.31
CA ARG A 205 -3.71 11.22 12.10
C ARG A 205 -2.37 11.81 12.52
N GLU A 206 -2.16 13.07 12.21
CA GLU A 206 -1.00 13.84 12.67
C GLU A 206 -1.42 14.85 13.74
N ASP A 207 -1.66 16.09 13.34
CA ASP A 207 -2.01 17.23 14.20
C ASP A 207 -3.50 17.61 14.13
N GLU A 208 -4.31 16.81 13.42
CA GLU A 208 -5.75 16.99 13.31
C GLU A 208 -6.46 16.89 14.66
N ASP A 209 -7.47 17.74 14.86
CA ASP A 209 -8.35 17.68 16.02
C ASP A 209 -9.25 16.43 16.00
N ASP A 210 -9.83 16.09 17.16
CA ASP A 210 -10.65 14.87 17.31
C ASP A 210 -11.86 14.86 16.38
N GLY A 211 -12.47 16.01 16.08
CA GLY A 211 -13.64 16.11 15.22
C GLY A 211 -13.30 15.91 13.75
N SER A 212 -12.20 16.52 13.29
CA SER A 212 -11.66 16.31 11.94
C SER A 212 -11.26 14.85 11.74
N TRP A 213 -10.52 14.26 12.69
CA TRP A 213 -10.15 12.85 12.63
C TRP A 213 -11.35 11.90 12.65
N GLU A 214 -12.36 12.18 13.49
CA GLU A 214 -13.59 11.38 13.53
C GLU A 214 -14.31 11.39 12.17
N THR A 215 -14.32 12.55 11.50
CA THR A 215 -14.89 12.66 10.14
C THR A 215 -14.14 11.77 9.15
N THR A 216 -12.80 11.80 9.18
CA THR A 216 -11.94 10.92 8.37
C THR A 216 -12.20 9.45 8.66
N ARG A 217 -12.27 9.07 9.94
CA ARG A 217 -12.55 7.70 10.39
C ARG A 217 -13.91 7.19 9.90
N VAL A 218 -14.95 8.01 10.03
CA VAL A 218 -16.32 7.68 9.59
C VAL A 218 -16.43 7.60 8.08
N PHE A 219 -15.74 8.50 7.36
CA PHE A 219 -15.75 8.53 5.90
C PHE A 219 -15.12 7.26 5.30
N TRP A 220 -13.93 6.89 5.78
CA TRP A 220 -13.23 5.71 5.26
C TRP A 220 -13.85 4.40 5.78
N ASN A 221 -14.04 4.30 7.09
CA ASN A 221 -14.69 3.18 7.79
C ASN A 221 -14.29 1.81 7.21
N ASP A 222 -12.99 1.51 7.32
CA ASP A 222 -12.38 0.27 6.80
C ASP A 222 -13.11 -0.98 7.29
N GLY A 223 -13.52 -0.99 8.56
CA GLY A 223 -14.29 -2.08 9.14
C GLY A 223 -15.63 -2.34 8.44
N ARG A 224 -16.35 -1.28 8.05
CA ARG A 224 -17.59 -1.39 7.27
C ARG A 224 -17.31 -1.87 5.84
N ARG A 225 -16.28 -1.33 5.18
CA ARG A 225 -15.87 -1.76 3.83
C ARG A 225 -15.50 -3.24 3.81
N PHE A 226 -14.70 -3.68 4.78
CA PHE A 226 -14.32 -5.07 4.94
C PHE A 226 -15.53 -5.99 5.14
N ARG A 227 -16.44 -5.66 6.05
CA ARG A 227 -17.66 -6.45 6.27
C ARG A 227 -18.55 -6.52 5.04
N ARG A 228 -18.64 -5.45 4.23
CA ARG A 228 -19.34 -5.48 2.94
C ARG A 228 -18.71 -6.50 1.98
N LEU A 229 -17.37 -6.53 1.87
CA LEU A 229 -16.67 -7.52 1.04
C LEU A 229 -16.98 -8.97 1.46
N LEU A 230 -17.16 -9.21 2.75
CA LEU A 230 -17.54 -10.53 3.26
C LEU A 230 -19.00 -10.87 2.97
N GLN A 231 -19.90 -9.90 3.11
CA GLN A 231 -21.31 -10.07 2.76
C GLN A 231 -21.49 -10.39 1.27
N GLU A 232 -20.73 -9.74 0.38
CA GLU A 232 -20.72 -10.03 -1.06
C GLU A 232 -20.26 -11.48 -1.37
N LYS A 233 -19.49 -12.09 -0.46
CA LYS A 233 -19.10 -13.50 -0.52
C LYS A 233 -20.09 -14.47 0.16
N GLY A 234 -21.18 -13.96 0.73
CA GLY A 234 -22.14 -14.77 1.49
C GLY A 234 -21.66 -15.13 2.91
N ILE A 235 -20.71 -14.38 3.45
CA ILE A 235 -20.11 -14.62 4.77
C ILE A 235 -20.64 -13.59 5.76
N ALA A 236 -21.42 -14.06 6.73
CA ALA A 236 -21.92 -13.23 7.81
C ALA A 236 -20.95 -13.29 9.01
N ILE A 237 -20.41 -12.13 9.40
CA ILE A 237 -19.75 -11.97 10.70
C ILE A 237 -20.72 -11.30 11.64
N GLU A 238 -20.96 -11.91 12.80
CA GLU A 238 -21.66 -11.23 13.89
C GLU A 238 -20.82 -10.04 14.36
N VAL A 239 -21.35 -8.84 14.18
CA VAL A 239 -20.79 -7.66 14.84
C VAL A 239 -21.05 -7.84 16.32
N LYS A 240 -20.00 -8.13 17.10
CA LYS A 240 -20.08 -7.85 18.53
C LYS A 240 -20.17 -6.33 18.64
N GLU A 241 -21.38 -5.83 18.86
CA GLU A 241 -21.57 -4.43 19.21
C GLU A 241 -20.62 -4.12 20.35
N GLU A 242 -19.66 -3.22 20.11
CA GLU A 242 -18.88 -2.65 21.20
C GLU A 242 -19.89 -1.95 22.10
N LEU A 243 -20.00 -2.45 23.34
CA LEU A 243 -20.77 -1.76 24.37
C LEU A 243 -20.27 -0.31 24.41
N PRO A 244 -21.16 0.68 24.37
CA PRO A 244 -20.74 2.08 24.39
C PRO A 244 -19.81 2.28 25.59
N VAL A 245 -18.62 2.82 25.32
CA VAL A 245 -17.67 3.22 26.34
C VAL A 245 -18.40 4.24 27.22
N ALA A 246 -18.73 3.81 28.44
CA ALA A 246 -19.48 4.58 29.43
C ALA A 246 -18.65 5.71 30.03
#